data_AF-A0A1C4UVE2-F1
#
_entry.id   AF-A0A1C4UVE2-F1
#
_cell.length_a   1.000
_cell.length_b   1.000
_cell.length_c   1.000
_cell.angle_alpha   90.00
_cell.angle_beta   90.00
_cell.angle_gamma   90.00
#
_symmetry.space_group_name_H-M   'P 1'
#
loop_
_entity.id
_entity.type
_entity.pdbx_description
1 polymer ?
#
loop_
_entity_poly.entity_id
_entity_poly.type
_entity_poly.pdbx_seq_one_letter_code
_entity_poly.pdbx_strand_id
1 'polypeptide(L)' 'MSDAYVVGDPDGLSPLLVALRDAVARELHAQLALRGERIELADLPEVSYQVTLRVDETLRSILSRRHPPVRPGRPQSPE' A
#
# COMPACT_ATOMS: atom_id res chain seq x y z
N MET A 1 9.17 -14.60 18.25
CA MET A 1 10.36 -13.81 17.82
C MET A 1 10.95 -14.54 16.63
N SER A 2 10.69 -14.07 15.42
CA SER A 2 11.34 -14.56 14.20
C SER A 2 12.19 -13.45 13.62
N ASP A 3 13.42 -13.83 13.38
CA ASP A 3 14.61 -13.07 13.06
C ASP A 3 14.62 -12.64 11.59
N ALA A 4 14.21 -11.40 11.31
CA ALA A 4 14.27 -10.82 9.95
C ALA A 4 14.82 -9.39 9.92
N TYR A 5 15.45 -8.94 11.00
CA TYR A 5 16.24 -7.72 11.01
C TYR A 5 17.66 -8.03 10.52
N VAL A 6 17.77 -8.42 9.24
CA VAL A 6 19.09 -8.52 8.60
C VAL A 6 19.58 -7.11 8.32
N VAL A 7 20.58 -6.74 9.11
CA VAL A 7 21.52 -5.63 8.91
C VAL A 7 21.93 -5.57 7.42
N GLY A 8 21.50 -4.54 6.71
CA GLY A 8 21.92 -4.29 5.32
C GLY A 8 20.98 -3.40 4.49
N ASP A 9 19.69 -3.33 4.84
CA ASP A 9 18.72 -2.46 4.15
C ASP A 9 18.33 -1.28 5.07
N PRO A 10 18.68 -0.02 4.74
CA PRO A 10 18.49 1.12 5.64
C PRO A 10 17.03 1.36 6.06
N ASP A 11 16.06 0.84 5.29
CA ASP A 11 14.64 1.09 5.55
C ASP A 11 13.90 -0.08 6.21
N GLY A 12 14.51 -1.27 6.29
CA GLY A 12 13.88 -2.48 6.84
C GLY A 12 12.58 -2.90 6.10
N LEU A 13 12.42 -2.47 4.85
CA LEU A 13 11.21 -2.67 4.06
C LEU A 13 11.23 -4.01 3.32
N SER A 14 10.09 -4.67 3.24
CA SER A 14 9.96 -5.85 2.36
C SER A 14 10.08 -5.44 0.88
N PRO A 15 10.47 -6.35 -0.03
CA PRO A 15 10.57 -6.04 -1.47
C PRO A 15 9.28 -5.44 -2.08
N LEU A 16 8.12 -5.87 -1.58
CA LEU A 16 6.83 -5.30 -1.99
C LEU A 16 6.72 -3.82 -1.57
N LEU A 17 7.14 -3.50 -0.34
CA LEU A 17 7.10 -2.12 0.17
C LEU A 17 8.10 -1.22 -0.56
N VAL A 18 9.27 -1.72 -0.94
CA VAL A 18 10.23 -1.01 -1.80
C VAL A 18 9.61 -0.70 -3.16
N ALA A 19 9.01 -1.68 -3.83
CA ALA A 19 8.36 -1.49 -5.12
C ALA A 19 7.20 -0.47 -5.06
N LEU A 20 6.40 -0.53 -3.98
CA LEU A 20 5.33 0.43 -3.74
C LEU A 20 5.87 1.85 -3.52
N ARG A 21 6.90 2.01 -2.68
CA ARG A 21 7.57 3.30 -2.43
C ARG A 21 8.05 3.92 -3.74
N ASP A 22 8.76 3.16 -4.56
CA ASP A 22 9.35 3.66 -5.80
C ASP A 22 8.28 4.05 -6.83
N ALA A 23 7.19 3.28 -6.93
CA ALA A 23 6.06 3.60 -7.80
C ALA A 23 5.35 4.89 -7.38
N VAL A 24 5.06 5.03 -6.08
CA VAL A 24 4.41 6.22 -5.51
C VAL A 24 5.30 7.45 -5.69
N ALA A 25 6.60 7.35 -5.40
CA ALA A 25 7.55 8.45 -5.56
C ALA A 25 7.63 8.93 -7.02
N ARG A 26 7.67 8.00 -7.98
CA ARG A 26 7.70 8.33 -9.42
C ARG A 26 6.45 9.06 -9.87
N GLU A 27 5.28 8.58 -9.46
CA GLU A 27 4.00 9.18 -9.84
C GLU A 27 3.82 10.57 -9.20
N LEU A 28 4.12 10.71 -7.91
CA LEU A 28 4.07 12.02 -7.23
C LEU A 28 5.00 13.02 -7.90
N HIS A 29 6.23 12.61 -8.22
CA HIS A 29 7.17 13.46 -8.93
C HIS A 29 6.62 13.91 -10.30
N ALA A 30 6.06 12.98 -11.08
CA ALA A 30 5.48 13.30 -12.39
C ALA A 30 4.29 14.26 -12.28
N GLN A 31 3.37 14.01 -11.35
CA GLN A 31 2.17 14.84 -11.17
C GLN A 31 2.51 16.27 -10.73
N LEU A 32 3.43 16.41 -9.78
CA LEU A 32 3.90 17.73 -9.33
C LEU A 32 4.63 18.47 -10.44
N ALA A 33 5.51 17.79 -11.18
CA ALA A 33 6.23 18.39 -12.31
C ALA A 33 5.28 18.88 -13.41
N LEU A 34 4.26 18.09 -13.75
CA LEU A 34 3.25 18.47 -14.76
C LEU A 34 2.42 19.68 -14.36
N ARG A 35 2.21 19.89 -13.05
CA ARG A 35 1.44 21.02 -12.51
C ARG A 35 2.29 22.24 -12.18
N GLY A 36 3.62 22.11 -12.25
CA GLY A 36 4.54 23.14 -11.75
C GLY A 36 4.44 23.33 -10.24
N GLU A 37 3.97 22.32 -9.51
CA GLU A 37 3.75 22.36 -8.07
C GLU A 37 4.93 21.75 -7.30
N ARG A 38 5.03 22.09 -6.02
CA ARG A 38 5.99 21.53 -5.07
C ARG A 38 5.28 21.23 -3.76
N ILE A 39 5.77 20.22 -3.05
CA ILE A 39 5.36 19.97 -1.67
C ILE A 39 6.31 20.76 -0.77
N GLU A 40 5.76 21.63 0.07
CA GLU A 40 6.54 22.35 1.07
C GLU A 40 6.92 21.42 2.23
N LEU A 41 8.07 21.69 2.87
CA LEU A 41 8.58 20.85 3.95
C LEU A 41 7.58 20.74 5.12
N ALA A 42 6.84 21.81 5.39
CA ALA A 42 5.81 21.86 6.42
C ALA A 42 4.63 20.91 6.15
N ASP A 43 4.37 20.59 4.87
CA ASP A 43 3.25 19.76 4.45
C ASP A 43 3.62 18.27 4.37
N LEU A 44 4.93 17.93 4.43
CA LEU A 44 5.39 16.54 4.34
C LEU A 44 4.71 15.58 5.33
N PRO A 45 4.48 15.93 6.61
CA PRO A 45 3.82 15.01 7.54
C PRO A 45 2.40 14.63 7.07
N GLU A 46 1.60 15.61 6.66
CA GLU A 46 0.22 15.39 6.22
C GLU A 46 0.19 14.62 4.88
N VAL A 47 1.02 15.02 3.92
CA VAL A 47 1.12 14.31 2.63
C VAL A 47 1.53 12.86 2.84
N SER A 48 2.50 12.60 3.72
CA SER A 48 2.96 11.24 4.04
C SER A 48 1.85 10.40 4.68
N TYR A 49 1.07 11.00 5.58
CA TYR A 49 -0.06 10.34 6.21
C TYR A 49 -1.16 9.97 5.19
N GLN A 50 -1.55 10.91 4.33
CA GLN A 50 -2.58 10.67 3.30
C GLN A 50 -2.15 9.62 2.28
N VAL A 51 -0.89 9.65 1.84
CA VAL A 51 -0.33 8.61 0.97
C VAL A 51 -0.40 7.25 1.65
N THR A 52 -0.01 7.16 2.93
CA THR A 52 -0.03 5.91 3.69
C THR A 52 -1.45 5.34 3.80
N LEU A 53 -2.44 6.17 4.17
CA LEU A 53 -3.84 5.77 4.22
C LEU A 53 -4.34 5.25 2.87
N ARG A 54 -4.06 5.99 1.79
CA ARG A 54 -4.54 5.63 0.46
C ARG A 54 -3.91 4.34 -0.08
N VAL A 55 -2.64 4.10 0.24
CA VAL A 55 -1.97 2.84 -0.08
C VAL A 55 -2.62 1.69 0.67
N ASP A 56 -2.87 1.82 1.98
CA ASP A 56 -3.52 0.77 2.77
C ASP A 56 -4.94 0.46 2.24
N GLU A 57 -5.74 1.48 1.97
CA GLU A 57 -7.07 1.34 1.36
C GLU A 57 -7.01 0.60 0.01
N THR A 58 -6.07 0.99 -0.84
CA THR A 58 -5.90 0.41 -2.18
C THR A 58 -5.52 -1.06 -2.07
N LEU A 59 -4.57 -1.40 -1.19
CA LEU A 59 -4.16 -2.78 -0.95
C LEU A 59 -5.32 -3.62 -0.40
N ARG A 60 -6.08 -3.11 0.57
CA ARG A 60 -7.27 -3.80 1.11
C ARG A 60 -8.33 -4.04 0.03
N SER A 61 -8.58 -3.06 -0.83
CA SER A 61 -9.52 -3.17 -1.95
C SER A 61 -9.09 -4.25 -2.95
N ILE A 62 -7.81 -4.27 -3.34
CA ILE A 62 -7.26 -5.27 -4.25
C ILE A 62 -7.34 -6.68 -3.64
N LEU A 63 -6.97 -6.83 -2.36
CA LEU A 63 -7.00 -8.12 -1.68
C LEU A 63 -8.44 -8.64 -1.51
N SER A 64 -9.38 -7.76 -1.18
CA SER A 64 -10.80 -8.11 -1.07
C SER A 64 -11.41 -8.55 -2.40
N ARG A 65 -10.97 -7.95 -3.52
CA ARG A 65 -11.39 -8.37 -4.87
C ARG A 65 -10.82 -9.73 -5.29
N ARG A 66 -9.67 -10.13 -4.74
CA ARG A 66 -9.05 -11.43 -5.01
C ARG A 66 -9.68 -12.59 -4.24
N HIS A 67 -10.49 -12.31 -3.21
CA HIS A 67 -11.22 -13.31 -2.45
C HIS A 67 -12.73 -13.15 -2.70
N PRO A 68 -13.32 -13.85 -3.70
CA PRO A 68 -14.76 -13.86 -3.82
C PRO A 68 -15.36 -14.44 -2.53
N PRO A 69 -16.50 -13.93 -2.05
CA PRO A 69 -17.16 -14.51 -0.87
C PRO A 69 -17.46 -15.97 -1.18
N VAL A 70 -16.86 -16.87 -0.40
CA VAL A 70 -17.22 -18.29 -0.39
C VAL A 70 -18.69 -18.33 0.01
N ARG A 71 -19.59 -18.59 -0.95
CA ARG A 71 -21.00 -18.84 -0.66
C ARG A 71 -21.06 -20.05 0.27
N PRO A 72 -21.58 -19.94 1.50
CA PRO A 72 -21.79 -21.12 2.33
C PRO A 72 -22.75 -22.05 1.58
N GLY A 73 -22.29 -23.27 1.33
CA GLY A 73 -23.07 -24.30 0.66
C GLY A 73 -24.41 -24.50 1.37
N ARG A 74 -25.48 -24.56 0.60
CA ARG A 74 -26.84 -24.86 1.08
C ARG A 74 -26.78 -26.16 1.90
N PRO A 75 -27.22 -26.21 3.16
CA PRO A 75 -27.27 -27.47 3.89
C PRO A 75 -28.24 -28.41 3.16
N GLN A 76 -27.74 -29.57 2.76
CA GLN A 76 -28.57 -30.65 2.23
C GLN A 76 -29.33 -31.25 3.41
N SER A 77 -30.65 -31.14 3.40
CA SER A 77 -31.51 -31.85 4.34
C SER A 77 -31.38 -33.36 4.08
N PRO A 78 -31.11 -34.18 5.11
CA PRO A 78 -31.24 -35.62 4.97
C PRO A 78 -32.72 -36.01 4.96
N GLU A 79 -33.07 -36.95 4.08
CA GLU A 79 -34.39 -37.62 4.02
C GLU A 79 -34.66 -38.49 5.26
#